data_AF-A0A838EJL7-F1
#
_entry.id   AF-A0A838EJL7-F1
#
_cell.length_a   1.000
_cell.length_b   1.000
_cell.length_c   1.000
_cell.angle_alpha   90.00
_cell.angle_beta   90.00
_cell.angle_gamma   90.00
#
_symmetry.space_group_name_H-M   'P 1'
#
loop_
_entity.id
_entity.type
_entity.pdbx_description
1 polymer ?
#
loop_
_entity_poly.entity_id
_entity_poly.type
_entity_poly.pdbx_seq_one_letter_code
_entity_poly.pdbx_strand_id
1 'polypeptide(L)'
;MFHTTMHKIGSVLLVALLITTITISFFAATHSAHAASSITINGATKYQTMDGFGFSDAFGPASTLQSSSATEQQQILDLLYSPTTGAGFTILRNLFPSDAANTIEPTSPGSPTAPPIYVPLGSSEGQIWLAQQGQKYGVKQFYGDAWSAPGYMKTNGDES
;
A
#
# COMPACT_ATOMS: atom_id res chain seq x y z
N MET A 1 -31.35 -2.08 76.39
CA MET A 1 -32.30 -2.40 75.30
C MET A 1 -32.25 -1.34 74.18
N PHE A 2 -31.07 -1.03 73.62
CA PHE A 2 -30.94 0.02 72.58
C PHE A 2 -29.87 -0.24 71.50
N HIS A 3 -29.26 -1.44 71.43
CA HIS A 3 -28.11 -1.68 70.53
C HIS A 3 -28.45 -2.36 69.18
N THR A 4 -29.65 -2.91 69.03
CA THR A 4 -30.03 -3.73 67.86
C THR A 4 -30.88 -3.00 66.81
N THR A 5 -31.44 -1.83 67.15
CA THR A 5 -32.37 -1.08 66.28
C THR A 5 -31.65 -0.16 65.28
N MET A 6 -30.50 0.41 65.65
CA MET A 6 -29.73 1.33 64.79
C MET A 6 -29.10 0.64 63.56
N HIS A 7 -28.69 -0.63 63.68
CA HIS A 7 -28.10 -1.40 62.56
C HIS A 7 -29.10 -1.72 61.45
N LYS A 8 -30.38 -1.92 61.78
CA LYS A 8 -31.43 -2.24 60.79
C LYS A 8 -31.85 -1.01 59.99
N ILE A 9 -31.94 0.15 60.64
CA ILE A 9 -32.34 1.42 59.99
C ILE A 9 -31.23 1.91 59.04
N GLY A 10 -29.96 1.81 59.44
CA GLY A 10 -28.83 2.15 58.56
C GLY A 10 -28.74 1.28 57.31
N SER A 11 -29.04 -0.01 57.43
CA SER A 11 -29.03 -0.96 56.30
C SER A 11 -30.16 -0.70 55.30
N VAL A 12 -31.36 -0.32 55.77
CA VAL A 12 -32.51 -0.01 54.91
C VAL A 12 -32.31 1.32 54.18
N LEU A 13 -31.75 2.35 54.83
CA LEU A 13 -31.39 3.61 54.16
C LEU A 13 -30.28 3.41 53.12
N LEU A 14 -29.28 2.56 53.39
CA LEU A 14 -28.20 2.29 52.44
C LEU A 14 -28.72 1.56 51.19
N VAL A 15 -29.62 0.59 51.37
CA VAL A 15 -30.24 -0.15 50.26
C VAL A 15 -31.17 0.74 49.45
N ALA A 16 -31.98 1.58 50.12
CA ALA A 16 -32.84 2.54 49.43
C ALA A 16 -32.02 3.55 48.62
N LEU A 17 -30.95 4.10 49.21
CA LEU A 17 -30.06 5.05 48.54
C LEU A 17 -29.37 4.41 47.32
N LEU A 18 -28.92 3.16 47.44
CA LEU A 18 -28.31 2.38 46.36
C LEU A 18 -29.31 2.10 45.22
N ILE A 19 -30.57 1.83 45.53
CA ILE A 19 -31.62 1.64 44.51
C ILE A 19 -31.94 2.96 43.79
N THR A 20 -31.97 4.10 44.50
CA THR A 20 -32.15 5.42 43.87
C THR A 20 -30.97 5.82 42.98
N THR A 21 -29.72 5.53 43.35
CA THR A 21 -28.56 5.87 42.51
C THR A 21 -28.45 4.98 41.27
N ILE A 22 -28.82 3.71 41.37
CA ILE A 22 -28.89 2.80 40.22
C ILE A 22 -29.98 3.25 39.24
N THR A 23 -31.15 3.66 39.73
CA THR A 23 -32.25 4.12 38.86
C THR A 23 -31.91 5.44 38.16
N ILE A 24 -31.31 6.41 38.84
CA ILE A 24 -30.87 7.68 38.22
C ILE A 24 -29.79 7.44 37.14
N SER A 25 -28.88 6.48 37.37
CA SER A 25 -27.83 6.13 36.40
C SER A 25 -28.37 5.45 35.14
N PHE A 26 -29.50 4.73 35.23
CA PHE A 26 -30.16 4.11 34.07
C PHE A 26 -30.93 5.10 33.20
N PHE A 27 -31.49 6.18 33.78
CA PHE A 27 -32.24 7.19 33.02
C PHE A 27 -31.35 8.31 32.45
N ALA A 28 -30.16 8.54 33.00
CA ALA A 28 -29.25 9.60 32.53
C ALA A 28 -28.44 9.24 31.26
N ALA A 29 -28.49 7.98 30.80
CA ALA A 29 -27.71 7.49 29.66
C ALA A 29 -28.51 7.36 28.36
N THR A 30 -29.56 8.17 28.15
CA THR A 30 -30.23 8.25 26.85
C THR A 30 -29.32 8.96 25.84
N HIS A 31 -28.51 8.20 25.12
CA HIS A 31 -27.76 8.70 23.98
C HIS A 31 -28.74 8.89 22.82
N SER A 32 -28.73 10.08 22.20
CA SER A 32 -29.43 10.29 20.93
C SER A 32 -28.82 9.36 19.88
N ALA A 33 -29.56 8.34 19.46
CA ALA A 33 -29.17 7.52 18.33
C ALA A 33 -29.32 8.35 17.05
N HIS A 34 -28.22 8.83 16.49
CA HIS A 34 -28.24 9.39 15.14
C HIS A 34 -28.52 8.25 14.15
N ALA A 35 -29.52 8.44 13.28
CA ALA A 35 -29.77 7.50 12.20
C ALA A 35 -28.49 7.36 11.34
N ALA A 36 -28.08 6.13 11.07
CA ALA A 36 -26.98 5.87 10.17
C ALA A 36 -27.31 6.45 8.79
N SER A 37 -26.37 7.17 8.18
CA SER A 37 -26.49 7.61 6.79
C SER A 37 -26.70 6.40 5.89
N SER A 38 -27.71 6.46 5.00
CA SER A 38 -27.97 5.38 4.04
C SER A 38 -27.09 5.54 2.79
N ILE A 39 -26.42 4.47 2.38
CA ILE A 39 -25.70 4.38 1.10
C ILE A 39 -26.45 3.40 0.20
N THR A 40 -26.73 3.79 -1.05
CA THR A 40 -27.37 2.92 -2.05
C THR A 40 -26.36 2.56 -3.14
N ILE A 41 -26.17 1.27 -3.37
CA ILE A 41 -25.32 0.73 -4.45
C ILE A 41 -26.23 0.12 -5.51
N ASN A 42 -26.15 0.60 -6.76
CA ASN A 42 -26.87 0.03 -7.89
C ASN A 42 -25.92 -0.75 -8.81
N GLY A 43 -25.89 -2.07 -8.68
CA GLY A 43 -25.04 -2.95 -9.50
C GLY A 43 -25.41 -3.00 -11.00
N ALA A 44 -26.57 -2.46 -11.39
CA ALA A 44 -26.94 -2.32 -12.81
C ALA A 44 -26.29 -1.10 -13.47
N THR A 45 -25.91 -0.08 -12.67
CA THR A 45 -25.16 1.07 -13.17
C THR A 45 -23.67 0.76 -13.15
N LYS A 46 -23.04 0.80 -14.33
CA LYS A 46 -21.61 0.54 -14.50
C LYS A 46 -20.88 1.80 -14.93
N TYR A 47 -19.62 1.93 -14.52
CA TYR A 47 -18.72 3.03 -14.88
C TYR A 47 -17.45 2.47 -15.56
N GLN A 48 -16.27 2.97 -15.22
CA GLN A 48 -15.00 2.52 -15.78
C GLN A 48 -14.59 1.10 -15.36
N THR A 49 -13.84 0.42 -16.22
CA THR A 49 -13.06 -0.76 -15.85
C THR A 49 -11.87 -0.33 -15.00
N MET A 50 -11.56 -1.09 -13.95
CA MET A 50 -10.36 -0.88 -13.12
C MET A 50 -9.34 -1.96 -13.48
N ASP A 51 -8.19 -1.56 -14.03
CA ASP A 51 -7.12 -2.49 -14.37
C ASP A 51 -6.39 -3.02 -13.12
N GLY A 52 -6.24 -2.16 -12.11
CA GLY A 52 -5.62 -2.56 -10.86
C GLY A 52 -4.99 -1.40 -10.08
N PHE A 53 -4.16 -1.79 -9.12
CA PHE A 53 -3.32 -0.91 -8.32
C PHE A 53 -1.91 -1.46 -8.34
N GLY A 54 -0.94 -0.58 -8.17
CA GLY A 54 0.46 -0.93 -8.29
C GLY A 54 1.39 0.06 -7.63
N PHE A 55 2.68 -0.20 -7.82
CA PHE A 55 3.76 0.61 -7.29
C PHE A 55 4.92 0.62 -8.28
N SER A 56 5.93 1.42 -7.98
CA SER A 56 7.22 1.42 -8.68
C SER A 56 8.32 1.24 -7.64
N ASP A 57 9.41 0.62 -8.06
CA ASP A 57 10.58 0.40 -7.21
C ASP A 57 11.88 0.77 -7.95
N ALA A 58 11.74 1.78 -8.82
CA ALA A 58 12.79 2.40 -9.61
C ALA A 58 13.83 3.12 -8.74
N PHE A 59 15.02 3.39 -9.30
CA PHE A 59 16.12 4.11 -8.65
C PHE A 59 16.76 3.37 -7.47
N GLY A 60 16.77 2.03 -7.52
CA GLY A 60 17.54 1.18 -6.61
C GLY A 60 16.82 0.46 -5.45
N PRO A 61 15.60 0.80 -4.98
CA PRO A 61 14.98 0.02 -3.91
C PRO A 61 14.65 -1.42 -4.33
N ALA A 62 14.37 -1.69 -5.61
CA ALA A 62 14.26 -3.06 -6.11
C ALA A 62 15.55 -3.88 -5.88
N SER A 63 16.72 -3.29 -6.15
CA SER A 63 18.02 -3.92 -5.85
C SER A 63 18.22 -4.09 -4.35
N THR A 64 17.77 -3.13 -3.54
CA THR A 64 17.84 -3.22 -2.08
C THR A 64 17.06 -4.43 -1.60
N LEU A 65 15.81 -4.57 -2.03
CA LEU A 65 14.97 -5.71 -1.73
C LEU A 65 15.58 -7.03 -2.23
N GLN A 66 16.10 -7.06 -3.46
CA GLN A 66 16.78 -8.22 -4.02
C GLN A 66 17.98 -8.67 -3.18
N SER A 67 18.66 -7.74 -2.50
CA SER A 67 19.83 -8.02 -1.67
C SER A 67 19.50 -8.35 -0.21
N SER A 68 18.26 -8.15 0.23
CA SER A 68 17.81 -8.47 1.59
C SER A 68 17.84 -9.98 1.87
N SER A 69 17.70 -10.37 3.14
CA SER A 69 17.60 -11.79 3.51
C SER A 69 16.38 -12.45 2.87
N ALA A 70 16.43 -13.77 2.67
CA ALA A 70 15.31 -14.52 2.08
C ALA A 70 13.99 -14.34 2.87
N THR A 71 14.07 -14.23 4.20
CA THR A 71 12.92 -13.98 5.06
C THR A 71 12.32 -12.60 4.82
N GLU A 72 13.16 -11.55 4.74
CA GLU A 72 12.70 -10.19 4.46
C GLU A 72 12.14 -10.07 3.04
N GLN A 73 12.80 -10.69 2.05
CA GLN A 73 12.30 -10.77 0.67
C GLN A 73 10.90 -11.36 0.66
N GLN A 74 10.71 -12.54 1.27
CA GLN A 74 9.42 -13.21 1.29
C GLN A 74 8.35 -12.35 1.98
N GLN A 75 8.66 -11.78 3.15
CA GLN A 75 7.72 -10.92 3.88
C GLN A 75 7.27 -9.71 3.06
N ILE A 76 8.21 -9.02 2.40
CA ILE A 76 7.90 -7.83 1.60
C ILE A 76 7.13 -8.22 0.34
N LEU A 77 7.52 -9.30 -0.35
CA LEU A 77 6.82 -9.78 -1.54
C LEU A 77 5.39 -10.22 -1.21
N ASP A 78 5.16 -10.88 -0.07
CA ASP A 78 3.82 -11.22 0.40
C ASP A 78 2.99 -9.96 0.65
N LEU A 79 3.55 -8.97 1.36
CA LEU A 79 2.84 -7.71 1.64
C LEU A 79 2.49 -6.94 0.36
N LEU A 80 3.34 -6.98 -0.67
CA LEU A 80 3.11 -6.28 -1.93
C LEU A 80 2.12 -7.02 -2.83
N TYR A 81 2.31 -8.33 -3.03
CA TYR A 81 1.66 -9.06 -4.12
C TYR A 81 0.62 -10.09 -3.68
N SER A 82 0.63 -10.56 -2.44
CA SER A 82 -0.36 -11.54 -1.99
C SER A 82 -1.73 -10.87 -1.80
N PRO A 83 -2.82 -11.37 -2.43
CA PRO A 83 -4.16 -10.86 -2.20
C PRO A 83 -4.78 -11.35 -0.88
N THR A 84 -4.11 -12.28 -0.17
CA THR A 84 -4.61 -12.85 1.10
C THR A 84 -3.88 -12.29 2.31
N THR A 85 -2.59 -12.00 2.17
CA THR A 85 -1.72 -11.54 3.27
C THR A 85 -1.17 -10.12 3.06
N GLY A 86 -1.46 -9.49 1.92
CA GLY A 86 -0.94 -8.18 1.54
C GLY A 86 -1.92 -7.35 0.70
N ALA A 87 -1.36 -6.42 -0.07
CA ALA A 87 -2.10 -5.47 -0.89
C ALA A 87 -2.64 -6.06 -2.20
N GLY A 88 -2.11 -7.21 -2.64
CA GLY A 88 -2.53 -7.84 -3.89
C GLY A 88 -2.30 -6.98 -5.13
N PHE A 89 -1.19 -6.22 -5.18
CA PHE A 89 -0.92 -5.35 -6.33
C PHE A 89 -0.81 -6.15 -7.63
N THR A 90 -1.39 -5.60 -8.70
CA THR A 90 -1.49 -6.26 -10.02
C THR A 90 -0.69 -5.56 -11.11
N ILE A 91 -0.09 -4.40 -10.80
CA ILE A 91 0.68 -3.57 -11.73
C ILE A 91 2.06 -3.25 -11.13
N LEU A 92 3.14 -3.48 -11.88
CA LEU A 92 4.49 -3.03 -11.53
C LEU A 92 5.01 -1.96 -12.51
N ARG A 93 5.27 -0.78 -11.96
CA ARG A 93 6.03 0.39 -12.41
C ARG A 93 7.53 0.17 -12.63
N ASN A 94 8.05 -0.13 -13.81
CA ASN A 94 9.50 -0.18 -14.05
C ASN A 94 10.04 1.04 -14.80
N LEU A 95 11.16 1.58 -14.34
CA LEU A 95 11.95 2.62 -15.00
C LEU A 95 12.76 2.02 -16.16
N PHE A 96 12.70 2.72 -17.29
CA PHE A 96 13.70 2.61 -18.35
C PHE A 96 14.70 3.77 -18.20
N PRO A 97 15.91 3.51 -17.70
CA PRO A 97 16.86 4.57 -17.37
C PRO A 97 17.51 5.17 -18.61
N SER A 98 17.85 6.46 -18.52
CA SER A 98 18.50 7.26 -19.55
C SER A 98 19.96 7.57 -19.25
N ASP A 99 20.40 7.39 -18.00
CA ASP A 99 21.76 7.63 -17.58
C ASP A 99 22.73 6.59 -18.18
N ALA A 100 23.97 7.02 -18.43
CA ALA A 100 24.97 6.20 -19.10
C ALA A 100 25.40 4.94 -18.31
N ALA A 101 25.12 4.87 -17.00
CA ALA A 101 25.47 3.70 -16.20
C ALA A 101 24.42 2.59 -16.31
N ASN A 102 23.15 2.95 -16.52
CA ASN A 102 22.04 1.99 -16.45
C ASN A 102 21.28 1.80 -17.78
N THR A 103 21.37 2.74 -18.71
CA THR A 103 20.65 2.63 -19.99
C THR A 103 21.19 1.49 -20.85
N ILE A 104 20.33 0.91 -21.69
CA ILE A 104 20.75 -0.11 -22.67
C ILE A 104 21.54 0.48 -23.84
N GLU A 105 21.55 1.81 -24.05
CA GLU A 105 22.29 2.46 -25.13
C GLU A 105 23.13 3.64 -24.60
N PRO A 106 24.21 3.36 -23.85
CA PRO A 106 24.93 4.39 -23.08
C PRO A 106 25.78 5.31 -23.95
N THR A 107 26.10 4.89 -25.19
CA THR A 107 26.97 5.63 -26.10
C THR A 107 26.20 6.01 -27.36
N SER A 108 26.30 7.29 -27.75
CA SER A 108 25.71 7.78 -28.99
C SER A 108 26.24 6.99 -30.21
N PRO A 109 25.37 6.57 -31.15
CA PRO A 109 25.79 5.98 -32.41
C PRO A 109 26.34 7.03 -33.41
N GLY A 110 26.39 8.32 -33.02
CA GLY A 110 26.95 9.42 -33.80
C GLY A 110 25.98 10.10 -34.76
N SER A 111 24.87 9.45 -35.14
CA SER A 111 23.76 10.07 -35.87
C SER A 111 22.44 9.31 -35.63
N PRO A 112 21.27 9.94 -35.82
CA PRO A 112 19.97 9.27 -35.65
C PRO A 112 19.72 8.08 -36.61
N THR A 113 20.50 7.96 -37.68
CA THR A 113 20.40 6.88 -38.67
C THR A 113 21.51 5.84 -38.55
N ALA A 114 22.49 6.06 -37.67
CA ALA A 114 23.54 5.09 -37.43
C ALA A 114 22.99 3.91 -36.60
N PRO A 115 23.48 2.67 -36.80
CA PRO A 115 23.05 1.54 -36.00
C PRO A 115 23.31 1.76 -34.50
N PRO A 116 22.32 1.54 -33.61
CA PRO A 116 22.51 1.69 -32.16
C PRO A 116 23.44 0.61 -31.62
N ILE A 117 24.18 0.94 -30.56
CA ILE A 117 25.07 0.00 -29.87
C ILE A 117 24.48 -0.29 -28.50
N TYR A 118 23.68 -1.34 -28.43
CA TYR A 118 23.07 -1.77 -27.17
C TYR A 118 24.02 -2.59 -26.30
N VAL A 119 23.92 -2.40 -24.99
CA VAL A 119 24.54 -3.25 -23.97
C VAL A 119 23.51 -4.20 -23.35
N PRO A 120 23.93 -5.33 -22.75
CA PRO A 120 23.01 -6.20 -22.03
C PRO A 120 22.28 -5.47 -20.91
N LEU A 121 20.99 -5.80 -20.69
CA LEU A 121 20.13 -5.16 -19.70
C LEU A 121 20.61 -5.28 -18.23
N GLY A 122 21.48 -6.25 -17.93
CA GLY A 122 21.98 -6.49 -16.57
C GLY A 122 20.86 -6.84 -15.59
N SER A 123 20.92 -6.32 -14.37
CA SER A 123 19.86 -6.46 -13.36
C SER A 123 18.76 -5.40 -13.49
N SER A 124 19.02 -4.32 -14.25
CA SER A 124 18.20 -3.10 -14.29
C SER A 124 17.85 -2.61 -12.89
N GLU A 125 18.86 -2.41 -12.04
CA GLU A 125 18.71 -1.98 -10.64
C GLU A 125 17.76 -2.89 -9.82
N GLY A 126 17.74 -4.19 -10.14
CA GLY A 126 16.91 -5.20 -9.46
C GLY A 126 15.47 -5.32 -9.98
N GLN A 127 15.06 -4.46 -10.91
CA GLN A 127 13.70 -4.45 -11.44
C GLN A 127 13.32 -5.74 -12.19
N ILE A 128 14.30 -6.39 -12.85
CA ILE A 128 14.06 -7.68 -13.52
C ILE A 128 13.69 -8.74 -12.50
N TRP A 129 14.45 -8.84 -11.41
CA TRP A 129 14.18 -9.81 -10.36
C TRP A 129 12.82 -9.56 -9.71
N LEU A 130 12.50 -8.31 -9.39
CA LEU A 130 11.24 -7.95 -8.76
C LEU A 130 10.04 -8.29 -9.66
N ALA A 131 10.16 -8.02 -10.97
CA ALA A 131 9.14 -8.39 -11.95
C ALA A 131 8.92 -9.91 -11.99
N GLN A 132 10.01 -10.69 -12.01
CA GLN A 132 9.93 -12.16 -11.97
C GLN A 132 9.31 -12.68 -10.67
N GLN A 133 9.54 -12.04 -9.53
CA GLN A 133 8.85 -12.40 -8.30
C GLN A 133 7.36 -12.07 -8.40
N GLY A 134 6.98 -10.87 -8.84
CA GLY A 134 5.58 -10.48 -9.02
C GLY A 134 4.81 -11.45 -9.94
N GLN A 135 5.44 -11.94 -11.02
CA GLN A 135 4.84 -12.95 -11.90
C GLN A 135 4.45 -14.24 -11.14
N LYS A 136 5.22 -14.67 -10.14
CA LYS A 136 4.91 -15.85 -9.31
C LYS A 136 3.66 -15.65 -8.45
N TYR A 137 3.34 -14.40 -8.10
CA TYR A 137 2.11 -14.03 -7.39
C TYR A 137 0.94 -13.76 -8.34
N GLY A 138 1.15 -13.83 -9.66
CA GLY A 138 0.12 -13.64 -10.67
C GLY A 138 -0.01 -12.21 -11.20
N VAL A 139 0.96 -11.33 -10.95
CA VAL A 139 1.04 -10.01 -11.60
C VAL A 139 1.17 -10.20 -13.11
N LYS A 140 0.33 -9.49 -13.88
CA LYS A 140 0.28 -9.60 -15.35
C LYS A 140 0.58 -8.29 -16.08
N GLN A 141 0.50 -7.15 -15.40
CA GLN A 141 0.81 -5.85 -15.99
C GLN A 141 2.17 -5.34 -15.48
N PHE A 142 3.10 -5.21 -16.42
CA PHE A 142 4.41 -4.58 -16.21
C PHE A 142 4.47 -3.37 -17.13
N TYR A 143 4.50 -2.19 -16.53
CA TYR A 143 4.52 -0.93 -17.26
C TYR A 143 5.95 -0.38 -17.24
N GLY A 144 6.61 -0.43 -18.39
CA GLY A 144 7.94 0.13 -18.60
C GLY A 144 7.84 1.58 -19.06
N ASP A 145 8.55 2.47 -18.38
CA ASP A 145 8.35 3.90 -18.51
C ASP A 145 9.66 4.67 -18.34
N ALA A 146 10.02 5.44 -19.36
CA ALA A 146 11.26 6.19 -19.42
C ALA A 146 11.03 7.63 -18.93
N TRP A 147 11.81 8.09 -17.95
CA TRP A 147 11.73 9.48 -17.49
C TRP A 147 12.32 10.46 -18.48
N SER A 148 13.24 9.98 -19.32
CA SER A 148 13.94 10.76 -20.29
C SER A 148 14.53 9.85 -21.36
N ALA A 149 14.97 10.44 -22.46
CA ALA A 149 15.85 9.77 -23.41
C ALA A 149 17.31 9.99 -22.99
N PRO A 150 18.27 9.15 -23.43
CA PRO A 150 19.69 9.45 -23.29
C PRO A 150 20.02 10.85 -23.80
N GLY A 151 20.92 11.57 -23.11
CA GLY A 151 21.18 12.99 -23.38
C GLY A 151 21.56 13.31 -24.83
N TYR A 152 22.25 12.39 -25.52
CA TYR A 152 22.63 12.55 -26.93
C TYR A 152 21.44 12.54 -27.90
N MET A 153 20.23 12.20 -27.44
CA MET A 153 18.98 12.30 -28.20
C MET A 153 18.20 13.59 -27.92
N LYS A 154 18.63 14.40 -26.94
CA LYS A 154 17.88 15.57 -26.45
C LYS A 154 18.52 16.88 -26.91
N THR A 155 17.69 17.91 -27.07
CA THR A 155 18.12 19.24 -27.53
C THR A 155 19.09 19.94 -26.57
N ASN A 156 19.07 19.58 -25.28
CA ASN A 156 19.94 20.10 -24.24
C ASN A 156 21.21 19.26 -24.02
N GLY A 157 21.36 18.11 -24.70
CA GLY A 157 22.49 17.21 -24.51
C GLY A 157 22.57 16.55 -23.13
N ASP A 158 21.51 16.63 -22.32
CA ASP A 158 21.46 16.17 -20.93
C ASP A 158 20.31 15.17 -20.76
N GLU A 159 20.50 14.13 -19.97
CA GLU A 159 19.51 13.10 -19.70
C GLU A 159 18.51 13.49 -18.59
N SER A 160 18.80 14.55 -17.83
CA SER A 160 17.96 15.07 -16.73
C SER A 160 16.72 15.85 -17.17
#